data_AF-A0A366M1D7-F1
#
_entry.id   AF-A0A366M1D7-F1
#
_cell.length_a   1.000
_cell.length_b   1.000
_cell.length_c   1.000
_cell.angle_alpha   90.00
_cell.angle_beta   90.00
_cell.angle_gamma   90.00
#
_symmetry.space_group_name_H-M   'P 1'
#
loop_
_entity.id
_entity.type
_entity.pdbx_description
1 polymer ?
#
loop_
_entity_poly.entity_id
_entity_poly.type
_entity_poly.pdbx_seq_one_letter_code
_entity_poly.pdbx_strand_id
1 'polypeptide(L)'
;MRLRTSVGTHVQLAAIRVSTAKQRVHNFTIADTHTYHVIADTAPLLVHNCDGDIHWVNENANMSSAARAYDAGAGGSRGGGAPTLQYYKASGTTLSQIKFDGLDQVNGVMIDRKLSVTTFNKTYRQARNQSLALEQNGYTGR
;
A
#
# COMPACT_ATOMS: atom_id res chain seq x y z
N MET A 1 7.95 9.56 13.99
CA MET A 1 8.08 8.29 13.24
C MET A 1 9.39 7.60 13.63
N ARG A 2 9.41 6.26 13.78
CA ARG A 2 10.60 5.48 14.19
C ARG A 2 10.93 4.42 13.14
N LEU A 3 12.19 4.35 12.73
CA LEU A 3 12.73 3.37 11.79
C LEU A 3 13.53 2.31 12.56
N ARG A 4 13.53 1.07 12.09
CA ARG A 4 14.36 0.00 12.64
C ARG A 4 15.62 -0.17 11.79
N THR A 5 16.78 -0.20 12.43
CA THR A 5 18.08 -0.43 11.75
C THR A 5 18.30 -1.91 11.44
N SER A 6 19.30 -2.21 10.61
CA SER A 6 19.69 -3.58 10.28
C SER A 6 20.12 -4.41 11.50
N VAL A 7 20.58 -3.77 12.57
CA VAL A 7 20.96 -4.41 13.84
C VAL A 7 19.82 -4.41 14.88
N GLY A 8 18.60 -4.04 14.47
CA GLY A 8 17.40 -4.14 15.28
C GLY A 8 17.16 -2.99 16.26
N THR A 9 18.00 -1.95 16.26
CA THR A 9 17.80 -0.73 17.06
C THR A 9 16.78 0.19 16.40
N HIS A 10 16.18 1.12 17.17
CA HIS A 10 15.22 2.09 16.64
C HIS A 10 15.84 3.49 16.54
N VAL A 11 15.62 4.16 15.41
CA VAL A 11 16.04 5.54 15.16
C VAL A 11 14.79 6.41 14.98
N GLN A 12 14.78 7.60 15.55
CA GLN A 12 13.66 8.54 15.42
C GLN A 12 13.94 9.51 14.27
N LEU A 13 12.96 9.66 13.36
CA LEU A 13 13.00 10.70 12.33
C LEU A 13 12.69 12.05 12.97
N ALA A 14 13.63 12.99 12.86
CA ALA A 14 13.53 14.32 13.46
C ALA A 14 12.64 15.27 12.63
N ALA A 15 12.77 15.24 11.30
CA ALA A 15 11.99 16.05 10.38
C ALA A 15 11.93 15.41 8.99
N ILE A 16 10.92 15.78 8.20
CA ILE A 16 10.81 15.46 6.78
C ILE A 16 10.70 16.78 6.03
N ARG A 17 11.51 16.95 4.98
CA ARG A 17 11.42 18.10 4.08
C ARG A 17 11.16 17.60 2.66
N VAL A 18 10.10 18.12 2.04
CA VAL A 18 9.80 17.84 0.64
C VAL A 18 10.53 18.86 -0.23
N SER A 19 11.26 18.39 -1.25
CA SER A 19 11.93 19.25 -2.22
C SER A 19 11.69 18.73 -3.64
N THR A 20 11.40 19.65 -4.55
CA THR A 20 11.22 19.34 -5.98
C THR A 20 12.46 19.79 -6.75
N ALA A 21 13.11 18.87 -7.45
CA ALA A 21 14.27 19.15 -8.31
C ALA A 21 14.22 18.27 -9.56
N LYS A 22 14.71 18.78 -10.70
CA LYS A 22 14.91 17.96 -11.91
C LYS A 22 16.27 17.25 -11.81
N GLN A 23 16.26 16.02 -11.32
CA GLN A 23 17.45 15.19 -11.17
C GLN A 23 17.16 13.79 -11.71
N ARG A 24 18.17 13.14 -12.28
CA ARG A 24 18.08 11.72 -12.65
C ARG A 24 18.11 10.89 -11.36
N VAL A 25 17.07 10.11 -11.15
CA VAL A 25 16.96 9.15 -10.05
C VAL A 25 17.11 7.73 -10.61
N HIS A 26 17.65 6.82 -9.81
CA HIS A 26 17.83 5.42 -10.15
C HIS A 26 16.97 4.55 -9.23
N ASN A 27 16.39 3.49 -9.77
CA ASN A 27 15.70 2.46 -9.00
C ASN A 27 16.27 1.08 -9.36
N PHE A 28 16.23 0.14 -8.42
CA PHE A 28 16.72 -1.22 -8.60
C PHE A 28 15.57 -2.23 -8.53
N THR A 29 15.39 -3.01 -9.59
CA THR A 29 14.53 -4.19 -9.55
C THR A 29 15.32 -5.35 -8.96
N ILE A 30 14.93 -5.80 -7.76
CA ILE A 30 15.47 -6.99 -7.10
C ILE A 30 14.36 -8.04 -7.07
N ALA A 31 14.65 -9.29 -7.41
CA ALA A 31 13.63 -10.31 -7.70
C ALA A 31 12.80 -10.78 -6.48
N ASP A 32 13.33 -10.70 -5.25
CA ASP A 32 12.72 -11.34 -4.09
C ASP A 32 12.10 -10.36 -3.09
N THR A 33 12.83 -9.96 -2.05
CA THR A 33 12.32 -9.07 -0.99
C THR A 33 12.14 -7.63 -1.44
N HIS A 34 12.52 -7.35 -2.68
CA HIS A 34 12.58 -6.04 -3.30
C HIS A 34 13.23 -4.99 -2.38
N THR A 35 14.22 -5.40 -1.56
CA THR A 35 14.81 -4.55 -0.54
C THR A 35 16.31 -4.41 -0.83
N TYR A 36 16.81 -3.19 -0.84
CA TYR A 36 18.22 -2.89 -1.06
C TYR A 36 18.74 -1.86 -0.06
N HIS A 37 20.06 -1.85 0.12
CA HIS A 37 20.72 -0.83 0.93
C HIS A 37 21.13 0.36 0.06
N VAL A 38 20.82 1.57 0.53
CA VAL A 38 21.40 2.81 0.00
C VAL A 38 22.23 3.47 1.09
N ILE A 39 23.32 4.11 0.69
CA ILE A 39 24.13 4.92 1.61
C ILE A 39 23.63 6.35 1.52
N ALA A 40 23.12 6.87 2.64
CA ALA A 40 22.79 8.27 2.81
C ALA A 40 23.89 8.93 3.65
N ASP A 41 24.76 9.68 2.99
CA ASP A 41 26.00 10.21 3.58
C ASP A 41 26.87 9.07 4.16
N THR A 42 26.86 8.85 5.48
CA THR A 42 27.58 7.76 6.16
C THR A 42 26.66 6.67 6.70
N ALA A 43 25.34 6.84 6.62
CA ALA A 43 24.36 5.93 7.19
C ALA A 43 23.78 4.96 6.14
N PRO A 44 23.89 3.63 6.33
CA PRO A 44 23.18 2.68 5.49
C PRO A 44 21.69 2.68 5.84
N LEU A 45 20.84 2.92 4.85
CA LEU A 45 19.39 2.84 4.96
C LEU A 45 18.90 1.59 4.24
N LEU A 46 17.93 0.90 4.84
CA LEU A 46 17.22 -0.20 4.20
C LEU A 46 16.03 0.38 3.42
N VAL A 47 16.06 0.25 2.10
CA VAL A 47 15.02 0.75 1.19
C VAL A 47 14.22 -0.42 0.68
N HIS A 48 12.89 -0.33 0.81
CA HIS A 48 11.96 -1.26 0.20
C HIS A 48 11.43 -0.67 -1.10
N ASN A 49 11.56 -1.42 -2.19
CA ASN A 49 11.07 -1.08 -3.51
C ASN A 49 9.78 -1.85 -3.77
N CYS A 50 8.65 -1.18 -3.63
CA CYS A 50 7.41 -1.66 -4.20
C CYS A 50 7.34 -1.26 -5.68
N ASP A 51 6.68 -2.08 -6.49
CA ASP A 51 6.23 -1.69 -7.83
C ASP A 51 5.10 -0.65 -7.75
N GLY A 52 4.36 -0.59 -6.63
CA GLY A 52 3.23 0.32 -6.46
C GLY A 52 2.07 -0.04 -7.40
N ASP A 53 2.10 -1.25 -7.95
CA ASP A 53 1.15 -1.71 -8.94
C ASP A 53 -0.19 -2.04 -8.29
N ILE A 54 -1.24 -1.49 -8.90
CA ILE A 54 -2.60 -1.73 -8.45
C ILE A 54 -3.13 -2.93 -9.19
N HIS A 55 -3.29 -4.04 -8.47
CA HIS A 55 -3.91 -5.23 -9.02
C HIS A 55 -5.42 -5.13 -8.88
N TRP A 56 -6.12 -5.23 -9.99
CA TRP A 56 -7.58 -5.29 -9.98
C TRP A 56 -8.02 -6.74 -9.79
N VAL A 57 -8.59 -7.04 -8.63
CA VAL A 57 -9.13 -8.36 -8.34
C VAL A 57 -10.63 -8.33 -8.61
N ASN A 58 -11.08 -9.15 -9.56
CA ASN A 58 -12.50 -9.28 -9.86
C ASN A 58 -13.28 -9.76 -8.63
N GLU A 59 -14.30 -9.00 -8.27
CA GLU A 59 -15.30 -9.32 -7.27
C GLU A 59 -16.35 -10.26 -7.88
N ASN A 60 -15.97 -11.37 -8.53
CA ASN A 60 -16.84 -12.54 -8.66
C ASN A 60 -16.29 -13.72 -9.46
N ALA A 61 -16.34 -14.90 -8.84
CA ALA A 61 -16.66 -16.13 -9.55
C ALA A 61 -18.12 -16.60 -9.32
N ASN A 62 -18.94 -15.97 -8.45
CA ASN A 62 -20.17 -16.60 -7.94
C ASN A 62 -21.46 -15.75 -7.73
N MET A 63 -21.60 -14.49 -8.16
CA MET A 63 -22.88 -13.74 -8.00
C MET A 63 -23.64 -13.42 -9.30
N SER A 64 -24.95 -13.24 -9.13
CA SER A 64 -25.98 -13.02 -10.15
C SER A 64 -25.93 -11.62 -10.80
N SER A 65 -26.58 -11.50 -11.96
CA SER A 65 -26.59 -10.32 -12.83
C SER A 65 -27.12 -9.04 -12.17
N ALA A 66 -28.04 -9.14 -11.21
CA ALA A 66 -28.67 -7.99 -10.57
C ALA A 66 -27.72 -7.19 -9.66
N ALA A 67 -26.74 -7.83 -9.02
CA ALA A 67 -25.77 -7.15 -8.16
C ALA A 67 -24.72 -6.36 -8.97
N ARG A 68 -24.39 -6.81 -10.19
CA ARG A 68 -23.46 -6.12 -11.11
C ARG A 68 -23.95 -4.73 -11.51
N ALA A 69 -25.26 -4.52 -11.55
CA ALA A 69 -25.87 -3.25 -11.95
C ALA A 69 -25.81 -2.18 -10.86
N TYR A 70 -25.62 -2.55 -9.58
CA TYR A 70 -25.58 -1.61 -8.46
C TYR A 70 -24.16 -1.06 -8.19
N ASP A 71 -23.11 -1.86 -8.42
CA ASP A 71 -21.71 -1.48 -8.14
C ASP A 71 -21.07 -0.57 -9.19
N ALA A 72 -21.72 -0.36 -10.34
CA ALA A 72 -21.22 0.50 -11.41
C ALA A 72 -21.29 2.01 -11.11
N GLY A 73 -21.80 2.41 -9.94
CA GLY A 73 -22.08 3.81 -9.60
C GLY A 73 -20.96 4.57 -8.86
N ALA A 74 -19.85 3.94 -8.50
CA ALA A 74 -18.74 4.61 -7.83
C ALA A 74 -17.68 5.11 -8.83
N GLY A 75 -17.29 6.39 -8.73
CA GLY A 75 -16.28 6.99 -9.61
C GLY A 75 -14.94 6.27 -9.51
N GLY A 76 -14.45 5.75 -10.64
CA GLY A 76 -13.20 4.98 -10.73
C GLY A 76 -13.37 3.45 -10.65
N SER A 77 -14.58 2.95 -10.38
CA SER A 77 -14.85 1.51 -10.39
C SER A 77 -14.87 0.97 -11.81
N ARG A 78 -13.94 0.08 -12.15
CA ARG A 78 -14.14 -0.85 -13.27
C ARG A 78 -15.18 -1.86 -12.79
N GLY A 79 -16.36 -1.87 -13.43
CA GLY A 79 -17.50 -2.71 -13.03
C GLY A 79 -17.06 -4.14 -12.71
N GLY A 80 -17.16 -4.52 -11.43
CA GLY A 80 -16.88 -5.86 -10.95
C GLY A 80 -15.47 -6.15 -10.45
N GLY A 81 -14.60 -5.15 -10.19
CA GLY A 81 -13.28 -5.38 -9.61
C GLY A 81 -12.90 -4.38 -8.50
N ALA A 82 -12.27 -4.88 -7.44
CA ALA A 82 -11.72 -4.06 -6.35
C ALA A 82 -10.22 -3.79 -6.60
N PRO A 83 -9.74 -2.54 -6.44
CA PRO A 83 -8.32 -2.26 -6.44
C PRO A 83 -7.66 -2.93 -5.23
N THR A 84 -6.53 -3.57 -5.47
CA THR A 84 -5.76 -4.25 -4.42
C THR A 84 -4.30 -3.85 -4.49
N LEU A 85 -3.70 -3.75 -3.30
CA LEU A 85 -2.25 -3.59 -3.16
C LEU A 85 -1.66 -4.88 -2.63
N GLN A 86 -0.52 -5.24 -3.19
CA GLN A 86 0.34 -6.26 -2.60
C GLN A 86 1.18 -5.65 -1.50
N TYR A 87 1.37 -6.37 -0.42
CA TYR A 87 2.17 -5.92 0.71
C TYR A 87 2.77 -7.10 1.47
N TYR A 88 3.94 -6.88 2.05
CA TYR A 88 4.52 -7.79 3.02
C TYR A 88 3.98 -7.46 4.41
N LYS A 89 3.52 -8.47 5.14
CA LYS A 89 3.20 -8.28 6.56
C LYS A 89 4.47 -7.94 7.33
N ALA A 90 4.35 -7.28 8.49
CA ALA A 90 5.46 -6.78 9.31
C ALA A 90 6.54 -7.82 9.74
N SER A 91 6.37 -9.10 9.39
CA SER A 91 7.34 -10.18 9.55
C SER A 91 7.18 -11.28 8.49
N GLY A 92 6.45 -11.01 7.40
CA GLY A 92 6.14 -11.99 6.38
C GLY A 92 7.15 -11.94 5.25
N THR A 93 7.61 -13.11 4.80
CA THR A 93 8.41 -13.25 3.57
C THR A 93 7.55 -13.45 2.33
N THR A 94 6.22 -13.54 2.50
CA THR A 94 5.26 -13.76 1.42
C THR A 94 4.42 -12.52 1.16
N LEU A 95 4.24 -12.22 -0.13
CA LEU A 95 3.34 -11.19 -0.61
C LEU A 95 1.90 -11.55 -0.21
N SER A 96 1.23 -10.61 0.46
CA SER A 96 -0.20 -10.67 0.76
C SER A 96 -0.91 -9.61 -0.05
N GLN A 97 -2.18 -9.83 -0.41
CA GLN A 97 -3.01 -8.83 -1.09
C GLN A 97 -4.03 -8.24 -0.13
N ILE A 98 -4.29 -6.93 -0.24
CA ILE A 98 -5.37 -6.28 0.49
C ILE A 98 -6.21 -5.41 -0.44
N LYS A 99 -7.53 -5.49 -0.27
CA LYS A 99 -8.52 -4.79 -1.08
C LYS A 99 -8.83 -3.41 -0.52
N PHE A 100 -9.20 -2.53 -1.43
CA PHE A 100 -9.76 -1.20 -1.17
C PHE A 100 -11.08 -1.06 -1.93
N ASP A 101 -11.96 -0.18 -1.46
CA ASP A 101 -13.27 0.04 -2.07
C ASP A 101 -13.19 0.90 -3.34
N GLY A 102 -12.12 1.68 -3.48
CA GLY A 102 -11.91 2.53 -4.65
C GLY A 102 -10.49 3.07 -4.75
N LEU A 103 -10.23 3.74 -5.86
CA LEU A 103 -8.94 4.33 -6.19
C LEU A 103 -9.17 5.68 -6.86
N ASP A 104 -8.52 6.71 -6.34
CA ASP A 104 -8.25 7.95 -7.04
C ASP A 104 -6.83 7.88 -7.64
N GLN A 105 -6.75 7.44 -8.89
CA GLN A 105 -5.48 7.22 -9.59
C GLN A 105 -4.73 8.54 -9.85
N VAL A 106 -5.44 9.66 -9.96
CA VAL A 106 -4.83 10.97 -10.25
C VAL A 106 -4.03 11.45 -9.04
N ASN A 107 -4.56 11.24 -7.83
CA ASN A 107 -3.93 11.69 -6.60
C ASN A 107 -3.17 10.59 -5.85
N GLY A 108 -3.17 9.34 -6.35
CA GLY A 108 -2.56 8.22 -5.65
C GLY A 108 -3.23 7.93 -4.30
N VAL A 109 -4.56 8.07 -4.23
CA VAL A 109 -5.32 7.84 -3.00
C VAL A 109 -6.16 6.58 -3.14
N MET A 110 -5.93 5.61 -2.26
CA MET A 110 -6.83 4.48 -2.08
C MET A 110 -7.98 4.85 -1.15
N ILE A 111 -9.17 4.40 -1.50
CA ILE A 111 -10.42 4.75 -0.81
C ILE A 111 -10.92 3.50 -0.09
N ASP A 112 -11.14 3.59 1.23
CA ASP A 112 -11.77 2.53 2.02
C ASP A 112 -12.98 3.12 2.75
N ARG A 113 -14.19 2.88 2.22
CA ARG A 113 -15.44 3.37 2.81
C ARG A 113 -15.89 2.41 3.90
N LYS A 114 -15.28 2.52 5.07
CA LYS A 114 -15.71 1.71 6.22
C LYS A 114 -16.94 2.30 6.90
N LEU A 115 -18.12 1.82 6.50
CA LEU A 115 -19.40 2.25 7.06
C LEU A 115 -19.60 1.89 8.55
N SER A 116 -18.73 1.08 9.15
CA SER A 116 -18.76 0.80 10.59
C SER A 116 -17.38 0.42 11.14
N VAL A 117 -16.78 1.33 11.91
CA VAL A 117 -15.58 1.05 12.72
C VAL A 117 -16.05 0.47 14.05
N THR A 118 -16.30 -0.84 14.06
CA THR A 118 -16.58 -1.56 15.30
C THR A 118 -15.27 -1.85 16.04
N THR A 119 -15.31 -1.84 17.38
CA THR A 119 -14.17 -2.11 18.29
C THR A 119 -13.64 -3.56 18.25
N PHE A 120 -14.07 -4.37 17.28
CA PHE A 120 -13.61 -5.74 17.13
C PHE A 120 -12.17 -5.82 16.57
N ASN A 121 -11.39 -6.80 17.07
CA ASN A 121 -10.01 -7.08 16.66
C ASN A 121 -9.82 -7.22 15.13
N LYS A 122 -10.85 -7.65 14.40
CA LYS A 122 -10.82 -7.81 12.95
C LYS A 122 -10.69 -6.45 12.23
N THR A 123 -11.48 -5.46 12.66
CA THR A 123 -11.52 -4.12 12.10
C THR A 123 -10.17 -3.41 12.25
N TYR A 124 -9.58 -3.52 13.45
CA TYR A 124 -8.26 -2.98 13.77
C TYR A 124 -7.14 -3.63 12.91
N ARG A 125 -7.13 -4.96 12.80
CA ARG A 125 -6.14 -5.67 11.98
C ARG A 125 -6.25 -5.29 10.50
N GLN A 126 -7.47 -5.12 9.99
CA GLN A 126 -7.68 -4.72 8.61
C GLN A 126 -7.17 -3.30 8.35
N ALA A 127 -7.50 -2.34 9.22
CA ALA A 127 -7.00 -0.97 9.11
C ALA A 127 -5.46 -0.91 9.18
N ARG A 128 -4.85 -1.67 10.09
CA ARG A 128 -3.38 -1.77 10.20
C ARG A 128 -2.74 -2.35 8.93
N ASN A 129 -3.34 -3.39 8.36
CA ASN A 129 -2.82 -4.01 7.14
C ASN A 129 -3.00 -3.11 5.92
N GLN A 130 -4.11 -2.39 5.80
CA GLN A 130 -4.34 -1.41 4.73
C GLN A 130 -3.35 -0.27 4.85
N SER A 131 -3.17 0.30 6.05
CA SER A 131 -2.15 1.32 6.31
C SER A 131 -0.75 0.86 5.92
N LEU A 132 -0.38 -0.39 6.24
CA LEU A 132 0.93 -0.95 5.89
C LEU A 132 1.08 -1.13 4.37
N ALA A 133 0.01 -1.56 3.68
CA ALA A 133 0.04 -1.67 2.23
C ALA A 133 0.17 -0.31 1.54
N LEU A 134 -0.51 0.72 2.04
CA LEU A 134 -0.40 2.09 1.53
C LEU A 134 1.01 2.63 1.71
N GLU A 135 1.58 2.49 2.92
CA GLU A 135 2.94 2.89 3.23
C GLU A 135 3.96 2.19 2.32
N GLN A 136 3.80 0.87 2.13
CA GLN A 136 4.71 0.10 1.29
C GLN A 136 4.62 0.47 -0.18
N ASN A 137 3.45 0.87 -0.69
CA ASN A 137 3.23 1.14 -2.11
C ASN A 137 3.23 2.63 -2.50
N GLY A 138 3.49 3.53 -1.54
CA GLY A 138 3.52 4.97 -1.80
C GLY A 138 2.14 5.60 -2.06
N TYR A 139 1.05 4.95 -1.64
CA TYR A 139 -0.31 5.48 -1.72
C TYR A 139 -0.72 6.12 -0.39
N THR A 140 -1.73 6.99 -0.43
CA THR A 140 -2.39 7.50 0.77
C THR A 140 -3.80 6.94 0.88
N GLY A 141 -4.34 6.88 2.11
CA GLY A 141 -5.68 6.37 2.37
C GLY A 141 -6.64 7.52 2.69
N ARG A 142 -7.89 7.43 2.22
CA ARG A 142 -8.99 8.30 2.65
C ARG A 142 -10.25 7.52 3.00
#